data_AF-A0A7C3WUZ4-F1
#
_entry.id   AF-A0A7C3WUZ4-F1
#
_cell.length_a   1.000
_cell.length_b   1.000
_cell.length_c   1.000
_cell.angle_alpha   90.00
_cell.angle_beta   90.00
_cell.angle_gamma   90.00
#
_symmetry.space_group_name_H-M   'P 1'
#
loop_
_entity.id
_entity.type
_entity.pdbx_description
1 polymer ?
#
loop_
_entity_poly.entity_id
_entity_poly.type
_entity_poly.pdbx_seq_one_letter_code
_entity_poly.pdbx_strand_id
1 'polypeptide(L)'
;MRLITPFTSVRRAGPYPLSLSKGVGTVLPSAVIRREVLLWVRASREDLADAEDALDRGRWFRTAFFAQQAVEKVLKALFFVVRREEPPRIHTVTELYAMLKESGFALPPELEQQLYILNKYYTVTRYPD
;
A
#
# COMPACT_ATOMS: atom_id res chain seq x y z
N MET A 1 13.99 63.51 4.77
CA MET A 1 12.57 63.26 4.46
C MET A 1 12.07 62.16 5.39
N ARG A 2 11.04 62.47 6.19
CA ARG A 2 10.23 61.70 7.18
C ARG A 2 10.55 60.20 7.36
N LEU A 3 10.96 59.70 8.54
CA LEU A 3 10.28 59.55 9.85
C LEU A 3 9.50 58.22 10.03
N ILE A 4 9.85 57.49 11.10
CA ILE A 4 9.01 56.69 12.03
C ILE A 4 9.02 55.13 11.94
N THR A 5 9.20 54.61 13.14
CA THR A 5 9.36 53.31 13.83
C THR A 5 8.17 52.31 13.77
N PRO A 6 8.28 51.10 14.37
CA PRO A 6 7.66 49.84 13.94
C PRO A 6 6.31 49.53 14.62
N PHE A 7 5.56 48.55 14.10
CA PHE A 7 4.40 48.02 14.84
C PHE A 7 4.08 46.55 14.55
N THR A 8 3.94 45.81 15.64
CA THR A 8 3.56 44.41 15.83
C THR A 8 2.09 44.15 15.44
N SER A 9 1.76 42.98 14.88
CA SER A 9 0.43 42.39 15.12
C SER A 9 0.40 40.89 14.85
N VAL A 10 0.27 40.12 15.93
CA VAL A 10 -0.21 38.74 15.93
C VAL A 10 -1.73 38.77 15.81
N ARG A 11 -2.33 38.07 14.82
CA ARG A 11 -3.70 37.53 14.92
C ARG A 11 -3.83 36.17 14.23
N ARG A 12 -4.43 35.26 14.99
CA ARG A 12 -4.84 33.89 14.64
C ARG A 12 -6.08 33.88 13.74
N ALA A 13 -6.30 32.69 13.16
CA ALA A 13 -7.58 32.00 12.93
C ALA A 13 -8.26 32.14 11.54
N GLY A 14 -8.57 30.97 10.96
CA GLY A 14 -9.60 30.78 9.93
C GLY A 14 -9.11 30.03 8.68
N PRO A 15 -9.51 28.75 8.46
CA PRO A 15 -9.11 28.00 7.28
C PRO A 15 -10.12 28.22 6.14
N TYR A 16 -9.62 28.76 5.02
CA TYR A 16 -10.17 28.76 3.65
C TYR A 16 -11.44 29.60 3.34
N PRO A 17 -11.38 30.52 2.34
CA PRO A 17 -12.57 31.09 1.71
C PRO A 17 -13.08 30.23 0.54
N LEU A 18 -14.41 30.26 0.34
CA LEU A 18 -15.15 29.61 -0.76
C LEU A 18 -15.11 30.42 -2.08
N SER A 19 -14.87 29.70 -3.18
CA SER A 19 -15.36 29.85 -4.57
C SER A 19 -15.02 31.07 -5.45
N LEU A 20 -14.60 30.77 -6.70
CA LEU A 20 -14.81 31.43 -8.01
C LEU A 20 -13.56 31.14 -8.89
N SER A 21 -13.53 30.90 -10.20
CA SER A 21 -14.43 30.36 -11.22
C SER A 21 -13.52 30.03 -12.43
N LYS A 22 -13.89 29.01 -13.23
CA LYS A 22 -13.50 28.73 -14.63
C LYS A 22 -12.05 29.05 -15.07
N GLY A 23 -11.23 28.00 -15.14
CA GLY A 23 -10.02 27.94 -15.95
C GLY A 23 -9.74 26.47 -16.30
N VAL A 24 -9.85 26.12 -17.58
CA VAL A 24 -9.57 24.78 -18.10
C VAL A 24 -8.11 24.46 -17.85
N GLY A 25 -7.88 23.45 -17.03
CA GLY A 25 -6.58 22.96 -16.63
C GLY A 25 -6.82 21.86 -15.62
N THR A 26 -7.27 20.70 -16.11
CA THR A 26 -7.37 19.48 -15.32
C THR A 26 -5.97 19.10 -14.87
N VAL A 27 -5.49 19.72 -13.80
CA VAL A 27 -4.43 19.17 -12.97
C VAL A 27 -5.09 17.95 -12.32
N LEU A 28 -4.92 16.79 -12.95
CA LEU A 28 -5.10 15.53 -12.25
C LEU A 28 -4.35 15.69 -10.93
N PRO A 29 -4.99 15.50 -9.76
CA PRO A 29 -4.25 15.56 -8.51
C PRO A 29 -3.14 14.54 -8.69
N SER A 30 -1.88 15.00 -8.73
CA SER A 30 -0.74 14.10 -8.73
C SER A 30 -0.99 13.21 -7.53
N ALA A 31 -1.27 11.93 -7.76
CA ALA A 31 -1.45 10.98 -6.68
C ALA A 31 -0.12 11.02 -5.95
N VAL A 32 -0.03 11.81 -4.88
CA VAL A 32 1.13 11.84 -4.02
C VAL A 32 1.08 10.49 -3.33
N ILE A 33 1.70 9.50 -3.97
CA ILE A 33 1.83 8.17 -3.42
C ILE A 33 2.54 8.36 -2.09
N ARG A 34 1.83 8.04 -1.01
CA ARG A 34 2.34 8.11 0.35
C ARG A 34 3.69 7.39 0.41
N ARG A 35 4.68 7.99 1.07
CA ARG A 35 6.05 7.43 1.15
C ARG A 35 6.01 6.00 1.71
N GLU A 36 5.07 5.72 2.59
CA GLU A 36 4.77 4.41 3.15
C GLU A 36 4.49 3.36 2.06
N VAL A 37 3.68 3.69 1.05
CA VAL A 37 3.37 2.76 -0.06
C VAL A 37 4.64 2.36 -0.79
N LEU A 38 5.54 3.30 -1.04
CA LEU A 38 6.82 3.02 -1.71
C LEU A 38 7.72 2.11 -0.86
N LEU A 39 7.69 2.24 0.47
CA LEU A 39 8.44 1.37 1.36
C LEU A 39 7.88 -0.06 1.32
N TRP A 40 6.56 -0.22 1.40
CA TRP A 40 5.91 -1.53 1.32
C TRP A 40 6.15 -2.21 -0.03
N VAL A 41 6.04 -1.46 -1.13
CA VAL A 41 6.30 -1.99 -2.48
C VAL A 41 7.78 -2.32 -2.70
N ARG A 42 8.71 -1.57 -2.09
CA ARG A 42 10.13 -1.93 -2.15
C ARG A 42 10.39 -3.22 -1.39
N ALA A 43 9.89 -3.33 -0.17
CA ALA A 43 10.05 -4.52 0.66
C ALA A 43 9.39 -5.76 0.02
N SER A 44 8.27 -5.59 -0.70
CA SER A 44 7.66 -6.71 -1.43
C SER A 44 8.49 -7.17 -2.63
N ARG A 45 9.23 -6.25 -3.27
CA ARG A 45 10.13 -6.58 -4.38
C ARG A 45 11.37 -7.33 -3.91
N GLU A 46 11.88 -6.98 -2.73
CA GLU A 46 12.97 -7.72 -2.08
C GLU A 46 12.53 -9.16 -1.77
N ASP A 47 11.34 -9.35 -1.19
CA ASP A 47 10.81 -10.71 -0.98
C ASP A 47 10.61 -11.49 -2.28
N LEU A 48 10.14 -10.83 -3.35
CA LEU A 48 9.97 -11.51 -4.64
C LEU A 48 11.32 -11.99 -5.19
N ALA A 49 12.35 -11.15 -5.10
CA ALA A 49 13.70 -11.54 -5.50
C ALA A 49 14.23 -12.72 -4.66
N ASP A 50 13.98 -12.72 -3.34
CA ASP A 50 14.32 -13.85 -2.47
C ASP A 50 13.55 -15.14 -2.83
N ALA A 51 12.29 -15.00 -3.29
CA ALA A 51 11.49 -16.12 -3.77
C ALA A 51 12.06 -16.73 -5.06
N GLU A 52 12.46 -15.88 -6.01
CA GLU A 52 13.11 -16.25 -7.27
C GLU A 52 14.46 -16.95 -7.01
N ASP A 53 15.31 -16.37 -6.16
CA ASP A 53 16.58 -16.97 -5.74
C ASP A 53 16.41 -18.33 -5.06
N ALA A 54 15.36 -18.47 -4.24
CA ALA A 54 15.03 -19.73 -3.60
C ALA A 54 14.55 -20.78 -4.61
N LEU A 55 13.77 -20.36 -5.62
CA LEU A 55 13.23 -21.21 -6.66
C LEU A 55 14.36 -21.80 -7.51
N ASP A 56 15.30 -20.95 -7.94
CA ASP A 56 16.47 -21.36 -8.74
C ASP A 56 17.36 -22.36 -7.99
N ARG A 57 17.34 -22.31 -6.66
CA ARG A 57 18.09 -23.22 -5.78
C ARG A 57 17.28 -24.46 -5.36
N GLY A 58 16.09 -24.67 -5.93
CA GLY A 58 15.21 -25.79 -5.60
C GLY A 58 14.69 -25.78 -4.16
N ARG A 59 14.64 -24.61 -3.50
CA ARG A 59 14.21 -24.47 -2.11
C ARG A 59 12.72 -24.10 -2.04
N TRP A 60 11.86 -25.03 -2.47
CA TRP A 60 10.41 -24.83 -2.64
C TRP A 60 9.71 -24.21 -1.43
N PHE A 61 10.05 -24.65 -0.21
CA PHE A 61 9.54 -24.07 1.04
C PHE A 61 9.82 -22.57 1.13
N ARG A 62 11.06 -22.16 0.85
CA ARG A 62 11.48 -20.76 0.92
C ARG A 62 10.83 -19.94 -0.19
N THR A 63 10.72 -20.49 -1.39
CA THR A 63 10.00 -19.86 -2.50
C THR A 63 8.56 -19.53 -2.10
N ALA A 64 7.82 -20.50 -1.56
CA ALA A 64 6.44 -20.30 -1.14
C ALA A 64 6.33 -19.27 0.00
N PHE A 65 7.25 -19.31 0.96
CA PHE A 65 7.29 -18.37 2.08
C PHE A 65 7.49 -16.92 1.60
N PHE A 66 8.52 -16.68 0.78
CA PHE A 66 8.84 -15.33 0.30
C PHE A 66 7.79 -14.82 -0.70
N ALA A 67 7.25 -15.68 -1.56
CA ALA A 67 6.13 -15.31 -2.43
C ALA A 67 4.90 -14.85 -1.63
N GLN A 68 4.57 -15.53 -0.52
CA GLN A 68 3.50 -15.07 0.37
C GLN A 68 3.81 -13.72 1.00
N GLN A 69 5.03 -13.52 1.51
CA GLN A 69 5.42 -12.25 2.13
C GLN A 69 5.35 -11.09 1.12
N ALA A 70 5.79 -11.32 -0.11
CA ALA A 70 5.69 -10.33 -1.20
C ALA A 70 4.23 -9.89 -1.42
N VAL A 71 3.31 -10.86 -1.54
CA VAL A 71 1.88 -10.57 -1.74
C VAL A 71 1.28 -9.86 -0.52
N GLU A 72 1.59 -10.32 0.70
CA GLU A 72 1.12 -9.68 1.94
C GLU A 72 1.53 -8.20 2.00
N LYS A 73 2.79 -7.89 1.69
CA LYS A 73 3.31 -6.51 1.69
C LYS A 73 2.65 -5.64 0.61
N VAL A 74 2.40 -6.18 -0.58
CA VAL A 74 1.66 -5.46 -1.64
C VAL A 74 0.23 -5.17 -1.22
N LEU A 75 -0.48 -6.15 -0.67
CA LEU A 75 -1.84 -5.93 -0.18
C LEU A 75 -1.87 -4.86 0.92
N LYS A 76 -0.92 -4.89 1.86
CA LYS A 76 -0.78 -3.84 2.89
C LYS A 76 -0.50 -2.46 2.28
N ALA A 77 0.29 -2.38 1.20
CA ALA A 77 0.48 -1.14 0.46
C ALA A 77 -0.85 -0.60 -0.12
N LEU A 78 -1.71 -1.50 -0.61
CA LEU A 78 -3.02 -1.12 -1.16
C LEU A 78 -3.98 -0.55 -0.12
N PHE A 79 -3.85 -0.87 1.18
CA PHE A 79 -4.68 -0.23 2.22
C PHE A 79 -4.52 1.29 2.25
N PHE A 80 -3.30 1.79 2.07
CA PHE A 80 -3.04 3.24 2.02
C PHE A 80 -3.66 3.91 0.79
N VAL A 81 -3.83 3.16 -0.31
CA VAL A 81 -4.31 3.70 -1.60
C VAL A 81 -5.84 3.58 -1.69
N VAL A 82 -6.36 2.38 -1.43
CA VAL A 82 -7.78 2.03 -1.58
C VAL A 82 -8.59 2.51 -0.37
N ARG A 83 -8.11 2.21 0.84
CA ARG A 83 -8.83 2.49 2.10
C ARG A 83 -8.35 3.77 2.80
N ARG A 84 -7.22 4.34 2.37
CA ARG A 84 -6.56 5.54 2.94
C ARG A 84 -6.20 5.43 4.43
N GLU A 85 -6.15 4.22 4.95
CA GLU A 85 -5.87 3.88 6.34
C GLU A 85 -4.60 3.01 6.45
N GLU A 86 -4.13 2.83 7.68
CA GLU A 86 -3.05 1.89 7.95
C GLU A 86 -3.53 0.45 7.77
N PRO A 87 -2.68 -0.46 7.25
CA PRO A 87 -3.02 -1.86 7.13
C PRO A 87 -3.27 -2.47 8.52
N PRO A 88 -4.29 -3.33 8.66
CA PRO A 88 -4.59 -4.00 9.91
C PRO A 88 -3.45 -4.96 10.32
N ARG A 89 -3.34 -5.26 11.62
CA ARG A 89 -2.33 -6.18 12.18
C ARG A 89 -2.62 -7.67 11.93
N ILE A 90 -3.61 -7.99 11.10
CA ILE A 90 -3.92 -9.38 10.71
C ILE A 90 -2.84 -9.93 9.76
N HIS A 91 -2.67 -11.25 9.77
CA HIS A 91 -1.56 -11.93 9.10
C HIS A 91 -1.95 -12.82 7.91
N THR A 92 -3.23 -12.92 7.55
CA THR A 92 -3.63 -13.76 6.41
C THR A 92 -3.87 -12.92 5.16
N VAL A 93 -3.25 -13.33 4.06
CA VAL A 93 -3.37 -12.71 2.74
C VAL A 93 -4.84 -12.69 2.27
N THR A 94 -5.60 -13.73 2.61
CA THR A 94 -7.02 -13.87 2.27
C THR A 94 -7.90 -12.84 2.99
N GLU A 95 -7.66 -12.58 4.27
CA GLU A 95 -8.41 -11.57 5.02
C GLU A 95 -8.07 -10.15 4.53
N LEU A 96 -6.78 -9.87 4.27
CA LEU A 96 -6.35 -8.59 3.70
C LEU A 96 -7.04 -8.33 2.35
N TYR A 97 -7.12 -9.34 1.49
CA TYR A 97 -7.82 -9.22 0.22
C TYR A 97 -9.34 -9.03 0.40
N ALA A 98 -9.99 -9.79 1.29
CA ALA A 98 -11.42 -9.64 1.56
C ALA A 98 -11.77 -8.21 2.01
N MET A 99 -10.97 -7.64 2.91
CA MET A 99 -11.15 -6.25 3.38
C MET A 99 -10.95 -5.21 2.26
N LEU A 100 -10.01 -5.45 1.33
CA LEU A 100 -9.84 -4.59 0.16
C LEU A 100 -11.01 -4.73 -0.82
N LYS A 101 -11.55 -5.94 -0.97
CA LYS A 101 -12.72 -6.26 -1.80
C LYS A 101 -13.98 -5.54 -1.34
N GLU A 102 -14.21 -5.48 -0.03
CA GLU A 102 -15.29 -4.66 0.57
C GLU A 102 -15.17 -3.18 0.20
N SER A 103 -13.96 -2.70 -0.10
CA SER A 103 -13.68 -1.30 -0.44
C SER A 103 -13.67 -1.05 -1.96
N GLY A 104 -14.11 -2.02 -2.77
CA GLY A 104 -14.22 -1.90 -4.22
C GLY A 104 -12.97 -2.29 -5.01
N PHE A 105 -11.94 -2.86 -4.36
CA PHE A 105 -10.78 -3.41 -5.05
C PHE A 105 -11.01 -4.89 -5.41
N ALA A 106 -10.96 -5.24 -6.69
CA ALA A 106 -11.09 -6.63 -7.13
C ALA A 106 -9.85 -7.05 -7.91
N LEU A 107 -9.32 -8.22 -7.58
CA LEU A 107 -8.35 -8.89 -8.43
C LEU A 107 -9.08 -9.55 -9.61
N PRO A 108 -8.40 -9.74 -10.75
CA PRO A 108 -8.86 -10.66 -11.79
C PRO A 108 -9.17 -12.04 -11.19
N PRO A 109 -10.20 -12.76 -11.67
CA PRO A 109 -10.60 -14.06 -11.13
C PRO A 109 -9.46 -15.07 -11.04
N GLU A 110 -8.55 -15.05 -12.01
CA GLU A 110 -7.39 -15.94 -12.07
C GLU A 110 -6.43 -15.67 -10.91
N LEU A 111 -6.17 -14.39 -10.59
CA LEU A 111 -5.29 -14.01 -9.50
C LEU A 111 -5.95 -14.24 -8.13
N GLU A 112 -7.26 -14.06 -8.02
CA GLU A 112 -8.01 -14.40 -6.81
C GLU A 112 -7.88 -15.89 -6.49
N GLN A 113 -7.99 -16.77 -7.50
CA GLN A 113 -7.76 -18.22 -7.31
C GLN A 113 -6.33 -18.53 -6.87
N GLN A 114 -5.32 -17.89 -7.48
CA GLN A 114 -3.92 -18.07 -7.09
C GLN A 114 -3.66 -17.64 -5.64
N LEU A 115 -4.35 -16.62 -5.14
CA LEU A 115 -4.26 -16.16 -3.76
C LEU A 115 -4.61 -17.28 -2.75
N TYR A 116 -5.69 -18.03 -3.03
CA TYR A 116 -6.11 -19.16 -2.20
C TYR A 116 -5.12 -20.31 -2.24
N ILE A 117 -4.55 -20.58 -3.42
CA ILE A 117 -3.52 -21.61 -3.61
C ILE A 117 -2.27 -21.26 -2.79
N LEU A 118 -1.82 -20.00 -2.84
CA LEU A 118 -0.66 -19.52 -2.09
C LEU A 118 -0.82 -19.71 -0.58
N ASN A 119 -1.99 -19.34 -0.05
CA ASN A 119 -2.29 -19.47 1.39
C ASN A 119 -2.33 -20.95 1.85
N LYS A 120 -2.81 -21.86 0.98
CA LYS A 120 -2.79 -23.31 1.24
C LYS A 120 -1.35 -23.83 1.39
N TYR A 121 -0.46 -23.48 0.46
CA TYR A 121 0.93 -23.95 0.49
C TYR A 121 1.72 -23.41 1.68
N TYR A 122 1.45 -22.20 2.15
CA TYR A 122 2.08 -21.67 3.38
C TYR A 122 1.68 -22.40 4.67
N THR A 123 0.48 -22.98 4.70
CA THR A 123 0.03 -23.77 5.85
C THR A 123 0.65 -25.17 5.85
N VAL A 124 0.72 -25.79 4.67
CA VAL A 124 1.29 -27.15 4.48
C VAL A 124 2.80 -27.16 4.68
N THR A 125 3.49 -26.09 4.30
CA THR A 125 4.95 -26.03 4.37
C THR A 125 5.51 -26.03 5.80
N ARG A 126 4.72 -25.65 6.81
CA ARG A 126 5.16 -25.57 8.22
C ARG A 126 5.25 -26.92 8.96
N TYR A 127 4.72 -28.00 8.38
CA TYR A 127 4.87 -29.35 8.92
C TYR A 127 5.33 -30.28 7.80
N PRO A 128 6.61 -30.66 7.74
CA PRO A 128 6.99 -31.83 6.98
C PRO A 128 6.39 -33.04 7.69
N ASP A 129 5.42 -33.71 7.06
CA ASP A 129 5.17 -35.13 7.36
C ASP A 129 6.38 -35.97 6.90
#